data_AF-A0A1Y1X4Q7-F1
#
_entry.id   AF-A0A1Y1X4Q7-F1
#
_cell.length_a   1.000
_cell.length_b   1.000
_cell.length_c   1.000
_cell.angle_alpha   90.00
_cell.angle_beta   90.00
_cell.angle_gamma   90.00
#
_symmetry.space_group_name_H-M   'P 1'
#
loop_
_entity.id
_entity.type
_entity.pdbx_description
1 polymer ?
#
loop_
_entity_poly.entity_id
_entity_poly.type
_entity_poly.pdbx_seq_one_letter_code
_entity_poly.pdbx_strand_id
1 'polypeptide(L)'
;MILYKQKQKSIYLMIVKLFFLGISIPKILAKENNDDCEVFKKFISEMGASVDYDVSEKCCSYNSNTVYCDSGQITKLELRSKKHFQGLELSSEIGNFKHLVKLDLKSNDLTGEIPESIGNLTNLKYLDISDNRFKGKLPKSIENLVNLETFNLNSNYGLEGTIPALPKLVQKYHLKKFVQRRKKKKERELTTEV
;
A
#
# COMPACT_ATOMS: atom_id res chain seq x y z
N MET A 1 1.89 30.19 2.94
CA MET A 1 2.34 29.52 4.19
C MET A 1 2.05 30.34 5.46
N ILE A 2 2.27 31.66 5.46
CA ILE A 2 1.99 32.54 6.63
C ILE A 2 0.49 32.63 6.96
N LEU A 3 -0.37 32.76 5.94
CA LEU A 3 -1.82 32.80 6.09
C LEU A 3 -2.40 31.49 6.67
N TYR A 4 -1.80 30.34 6.36
CA TYR A 4 -2.20 29.03 6.90
C TYR A 4 -1.88 28.92 8.41
N LYS A 5 -0.67 29.34 8.81
CA LYS A 5 -0.28 29.42 10.23
C LYS A 5 -1.11 30.45 11.02
N GLN A 6 -1.52 31.56 10.38
CA GLN A 6 -2.40 32.56 11.00
C GLN A 6 -3.83 32.03 11.19
N LYS A 7 -4.38 31.30 10.21
CA LYS A 7 -5.71 30.67 10.31
C LYS A 7 -5.75 29.61 11.42
N GLN A 8 -4.71 28.78 11.53
CA GLN A 8 -4.51 27.80 12.61
C GLN A 8 -4.42 28.45 14.00
N LYS A 9 -3.66 29.55 14.16
CA LYS A 9 -3.61 30.32 15.42
C LYS A 9 -4.96 30.94 15.80
N SER A 10 -5.70 31.47 14.83
CA SER A 10 -7.01 32.09 15.06
C SER A 10 -8.05 31.05 15.53
N ILE A 11 -8.01 29.84 14.95
CA ILE A 11 -8.89 28.74 15.33
C ILE A 11 -8.55 28.22 16.73
N TYR A 12 -7.25 28.04 17.03
CA TYR A 12 -6.78 27.63 18.36
C TYR A 12 -7.23 28.59 19.46
N LEU A 13 -7.10 29.90 19.23
CA LEU A 13 -7.52 30.92 20.19
C LEU A 13 -9.04 30.94 20.41
N MET A 14 -9.82 30.58 19.39
CA MET A 14 -11.27 30.47 19.48
C MET A 14 -11.69 29.23 20.28
N ILE A 15 -11.01 28.10 20.09
CA ILE A 15 -11.24 26.83 20.82
C ILE A 15 -10.91 27.00 22.31
N VAL A 16 -9.78 27.63 22.64
CA VAL A 16 -9.39 27.89 24.04
C VAL A 16 -10.42 28.78 24.74
N LYS A 17 -10.96 29.81 24.07
CA LYS A 17 -12.02 30.66 24.62
C LYS A 17 -13.32 29.89 24.89
N LEU A 18 -13.70 28.93 24.05
CA LEU A 18 -14.89 28.10 24.24
C LEU A 18 -14.73 27.13 25.43
N PHE A 19 -13.52 26.61 25.66
CA PHE A 19 -13.20 25.76 26.81
C PHE A 19 -13.37 26.51 28.15
N PHE A 20 -12.94 27.77 28.22
CA PHE A 20 -13.13 28.61 29.41
C PHE A 20 -14.57 29.05 29.67
N LEU A 21 -15.44 28.99 28.65
CA LEU A 21 -16.87 29.29 28.78
C LEU A 21 -17.71 28.07 29.21
N GLY A 22 -17.08 26.92 29.50
CA GLY A 22 -17.79 25.70 29.92
C GLY A 22 -18.69 25.11 28.84
N ILE A 23 -18.56 25.59 27.59
CA ILE A 23 -19.30 25.05 26.45
C ILE A 23 -18.61 23.73 26.08
N SER A 24 -19.32 22.61 26.30
CA SER A 24 -18.91 21.33 25.75
C SER A 24 -18.86 21.47 24.24
N ILE A 25 -17.65 21.50 23.68
CA ILE A 25 -17.45 21.57 22.24
C ILE A 25 -18.05 20.28 21.70
N PRO A 26 -19.12 20.32 20.87
CA PRO A 26 -19.58 19.13 20.17
C PRO A 26 -18.36 18.54 19.45
N LYS A 27 -18.27 17.22 19.34
CA LYS A 27 -17.20 16.43 18.67
C LYS A 27 -17.01 16.76 17.16
N ILE A 28 -17.37 17.96 16.73
CA ILE A 28 -17.58 18.46 15.38
C ILE A 28 -16.43 19.42 14.96
N LEU A 29 -15.52 19.80 15.86
CA LEU A 29 -14.29 20.56 15.48
C LEU A 29 -13.00 19.72 15.43
N ALA A 30 -13.11 18.39 15.51
CA ALA A 30 -11.98 17.46 15.34
C ALA A 30 -12.25 16.43 14.23
N LYS A 31 -12.93 16.84 13.16
CA LYS A 31 -13.08 16.01 11.95
C LYS A 31 -12.11 16.50 10.88
N GLU A 32 -10.82 16.36 11.16
CA GLU A 32 -9.83 16.33 10.07
C GLU A 32 -9.94 14.94 9.41
N ASN A 33 -10.57 14.95 8.24
CA ASN A 33 -10.46 14.01 7.13
C ASN A 33 -9.64 12.73 7.39
N ASN A 34 -10.35 11.60 7.49
CA ASN A 34 -9.85 10.22 7.31
C ASN A 34 -8.36 10.05 7.64
N ASP A 35 -8.04 10.03 8.93
CA ASP A 35 -6.69 9.78 9.44
C ASP A 35 -6.12 8.54 8.74
N ASP A 36 -5.06 8.70 7.94
CA ASP A 36 -4.41 7.58 7.23
C ASP A 36 -3.99 6.46 8.21
N CYS A 37 -3.91 6.77 9.50
CA CYS A 37 -3.79 5.78 10.56
C CYS A 37 -4.99 4.88 10.76
N GLU A 38 -6.21 5.40 10.71
CA GLU A 38 -7.42 4.57 10.77
C GLU A 38 -7.51 3.69 9.53
N VAL A 39 -7.09 4.21 8.37
CA VAL A 39 -6.92 3.40 7.15
C VAL A 39 -5.89 2.29 7.37
N PHE A 40 -4.74 2.61 7.96
CA PHE A 40 -3.71 1.61 8.26
C PHE A 40 -4.17 0.55 9.25
N LYS A 41 -4.82 0.94 10.35
CA LYS A 41 -5.39 0.02 11.33
C LYS A 41 -6.42 -0.91 10.69
N LYS A 42 -7.34 -0.35 9.88
CA LYS A 42 -8.34 -1.13 9.15
C LYS A 42 -7.70 -2.09 8.16
N PHE A 43 -6.72 -1.64 7.39
CA PHE A 43 -5.96 -2.47 6.45
C PHE A 43 -5.30 -3.67 7.14
N ILE A 44 -4.58 -3.46 8.24
CA ILE A 44 -3.92 -4.56 8.99
C ILE A 44 -4.96 -5.50 9.62
N SER A 45 -6.02 -4.94 10.19
CA SER A 45 -7.09 -5.72 10.81
C SER A 45 -7.82 -6.61 9.81
N GLU A 46 -8.13 -6.10 8.61
CA GLU A 46 -8.85 -6.87 7.60
C GLU A 46 -8.03 -7.99 6.98
N MET A 47 -6.70 -7.83 6.92
CA MET A 47 -5.83 -8.93 6.54
C MET A 47 -5.88 -10.07 7.56
N GLY A 48 -6.27 -9.80 8.81
CA GLY A 48 -6.25 -10.76 9.92
C GLY A 48 -4.87 -10.89 10.58
N ALA A 49 -3.98 -9.91 10.38
CA ALA A 49 -2.67 -9.91 10.99
C ALA A 49 -2.74 -9.49 12.47
N SER A 50 -2.10 -10.26 13.36
CA SER A 50 -2.02 -9.90 14.77
C SER A 50 -1.18 -8.64 14.95
N VAL A 51 -1.75 -7.62 15.58
CA VAL A 51 -1.13 -6.31 15.81
C VAL A 51 -0.20 -6.41 17.03
N ASP A 52 0.98 -7.01 16.88
CA ASP A 52 2.10 -6.83 17.83
C ASP A 52 2.86 -5.52 17.56
N TYR A 53 2.56 -4.87 16.42
CA TYR A 53 3.07 -3.54 16.14
C TYR A 53 2.31 -2.56 17.00
N ASP A 54 3.03 -1.83 17.85
CA ASP A 54 2.52 -0.62 18.47
C ASP A 54 2.14 0.38 17.37
N VAL A 55 0.96 0.20 16.78
CA VAL A 55 0.23 1.23 16.07
C VAL A 55 -0.42 2.09 17.15
N SER A 56 0.40 2.55 18.11
CA SER A 56 0.01 3.55 19.10
C SER A 56 -0.59 4.71 18.33
N GLU A 57 -1.51 5.40 18.99
CA GLU A 57 -2.53 6.34 18.51
C GLU A 57 -2.14 7.39 17.44
N LYS A 58 -0.88 7.41 16.96
CA LYS A 58 -0.35 8.20 15.86
C LYS A 58 0.74 7.45 15.05
N CYS A 59 0.37 6.68 14.03
CA CYS A 59 1.30 6.03 13.07
C CYS A 59 2.25 7.00 12.36
N CYS A 60 1.88 8.29 12.26
CA CYS A 60 2.74 9.33 11.69
C CYS A 60 3.59 10.09 12.72
N SER A 61 3.51 9.77 14.02
CA SER A 61 4.33 10.44 15.06
C SER A 61 5.62 9.70 15.40
N TYR A 62 5.69 8.42 15.07
CA TYR A 62 6.89 7.62 15.25
C TYR A 62 7.42 7.23 13.88
N ASN A 63 8.65 7.67 13.56
CA ASN A 63 9.38 7.17 12.40
C ASN A 63 9.68 5.68 12.62
N SER A 64 8.70 4.83 12.32
CA SER A 64 8.90 3.39 12.28
C SER A 64 9.55 3.04 10.94
N ASN A 65 10.36 1.98 10.89
CA ASN A 65 10.88 1.42 9.64
C ASN A 65 9.77 0.74 8.79
N THR A 66 8.50 1.10 9.01
CA THR A 66 7.32 0.45 8.42
C THR A 66 6.37 1.48 7.80
N VAL A 67 6.07 2.56 8.51
CA VAL A 67 5.16 3.63 8.06
C VAL A 67 5.93 4.93 8.00
N TYR A 68 5.94 5.57 6.84
CA TYR A 68 6.54 6.89 6.64
C TYR A 68 5.46 7.86 6.19
N CYS A 69 5.44 9.03 6.83
CA CYS A 69 4.48 10.07 6.53
C CYS A 69 5.14 11.34 6.02
N ASP A 70 4.42 12.07 5.17
CA ASP A 70 4.71 13.46 4.82
C ASP A 70 3.49 14.30 5.19
N SER A 71 3.68 15.37 5.97
CA SER A 71 2.62 16.29 6.35
C SER A 71 1.38 15.60 6.97
N GLY A 72 1.58 14.50 7.69
CA GLY A 72 0.52 13.72 8.34
C GLY A 72 -0.12 12.63 7.48
N GLN A 73 0.32 12.46 6.23
CA GLN A 73 -0.23 11.48 5.29
C GLN A 73 0.76 10.34 5.05
N ILE A 74 0.29 9.10 4.98
CA ILE A 74 1.14 7.93 4.72
C ILE A 74 1.60 7.98 3.26
N THR A 75 2.91 8.11 3.06
CA THR A 75 3.54 8.15 1.74
C THR A 75 4.34 6.90 1.42
N LYS A 76 4.80 6.16 2.44
CA LYS A 76 5.51 4.89 2.22
C LYS A 76 5.10 3.84 3.25
N LEU A 77 4.86 2.63 2.75
CA LEU A 77 4.67 1.43 3.54
C LEU A 77 5.78 0.44 3.22
N GLU A 78 6.63 0.18 4.21
CA GLU A 78 7.73 -0.79 4.16
C GLU A 78 7.38 -2.00 5.02
N LEU A 79 6.56 -2.87 4.43
CA LEU A 79 5.99 -4.04 5.07
C LEU A 79 6.72 -5.32 4.65
N ARG A 80 8.03 -5.25 4.44
CA ARG A 80 8.85 -6.41 4.04
C ARG A 80 9.02 -7.41 5.18
N SER A 81 8.98 -8.71 4.85
CA SER A 81 9.35 -9.81 5.76
C SER A 81 8.62 -9.79 7.11
N LYS A 82 7.33 -9.43 7.08
CA LYS A 82 6.46 -9.41 8.25
C LYS A 82 5.89 -10.81 8.43
N LYS A 83 6.36 -11.51 9.47
CA LYS A 83 5.93 -12.90 9.78
C LYS A 83 4.41 -13.04 9.94
N HIS A 84 3.76 -11.99 10.43
CA HIS A 84 2.32 -11.97 10.66
C HIS A 84 1.48 -11.92 9.37
N PHE A 85 2.09 -11.80 8.20
CA PHE A 85 1.37 -11.76 6.92
C PHE A 85 1.29 -13.11 6.19
N GLN A 86 1.90 -14.14 6.76
CA GLN A 86 1.98 -15.46 6.14
C GLN A 86 0.60 -16.04 5.86
N GLY A 87 0.35 -16.41 4.61
CA GLY A 87 -0.90 -17.05 4.19
C GLY A 87 -2.08 -16.09 4.02
N LEU A 88 -1.95 -14.83 4.41
CA LEU A 88 -3.03 -13.84 4.33
C LEU A 88 -3.23 -13.33 2.90
N GLU A 89 -4.44 -12.89 2.59
CA GLU A 89 -4.75 -12.20 1.33
C GLU A 89 -4.59 -10.68 1.51
N LEU A 90 -4.23 -9.97 0.43
CA LEU A 90 -4.07 -8.52 0.47
C LEU A 90 -5.46 -7.84 0.50
N SER A 91 -5.78 -7.16 1.60
CA SER A 91 -7.05 -6.45 1.73
C SER A 91 -7.21 -5.34 0.67
N SER A 92 -8.45 -5.19 0.19
CA SER A 92 -8.84 -4.10 -0.72
C SER A 92 -8.68 -2.70 -0.12
N GLU A 93 -8.55 -2.58 1.20
CA GLU A 93 -8.27 -1.32 1.90
C GLU A 93 -6.94 -0.68 1.48
N ILE A 94 -6.04 -1.45 0.87
CA ILE A 94 -4.81 -0.90 0.27
C ILE A 94 -5.11 0.26 -0.70
N GLY A 95 -6.27 0.26 -1.36
CA GLY A 95 -6.68 1.34 -2.26
C GLY A 95 -7.05 2.65 -1.58
N ASN A 96 -7.08 2.71 -0.25
CA ASN A 96 -7.44 3.91 0.51
C ASN A 96 -6.24 4.81 0.84
N PHE A 97 -5.00 4.35 0.68
CA PHE A 97 -3.79 5.18 0.87
C PHE A 97 -3.54 6.10 -0.33
N LYS A 98 -4.33 7.17 -0.46
CA LYS A 98 -4.33 8.06 -1.64
C LYS A 98 -3.01 8.78 -1.90
N HIS A 99 -2.15 8.89 -0.89
CA HIS A 99 -0.88 9.62 -0.95
C HIS A 99 0.33 8.68 -1.03
N LEU A 100 0.09 7.37 -1.18
CA LEU A 100 1.14 6.37 -1.19
C LEU A 100 2.01 6.49 -2.45
N VAL A 101 3.31 6.63 -2.23
CA VAL A 101 4.35 6.71 -3.27
C VAL A 101 5.15 5.42 -3.34
N LYS A 102 5.33 4.72 -2.21
CA LYS A 102 6.07 3.46 -2.13
C LYS A 102 5.30 2.41 -1.35
N LEU A 103 5.13 1.24 -1.95
CA LEU A 103 4.60 0.04 -1.31
C LEU A 103 5.59 -1.11 -1.49
N ASP A 104 6.12 -1.61 -0.37
CA ASP A 104 7.00 -2.78 -0.32
C ASP A 104 6.35 -3.87 0.56
N LEU A 105 5.88 -4.93 -0.09
CA LEU A 105 5.26 -6.12 0.52
C LEU A 105 6.13 -7.36 0.29
N LYS A 106 7.41 -7.19 0.00
CA LYS A 106 8.28 -8.29 -0.40
C LYS A 106 8.46 -9.32 0.72
N SER A 107 8.46 -10.60 0.34
CA SER A 107 8.79 -11.73 1.22
C SER A 107 7.82 -11.90 2.41
N ASN A 108 6.50 -11.89 2.18
CA ASN A 108 5.47 -12.00 3.22
C ASN A 108 4.61 -13.27 3.15
N ASP A 109 4.86 -14.17 2.18
CA ASP A 109 3.99 -15.35 1.96
C ASP A 109 2.50 -14.98 1.73
N LEU A 110 2.21 -13.77 1.23
CA LEU A 110 0.85 -13.34 0.91
C LEU A 110 0.26 -14.20 -0.21
N THR A 111 -1.01 -14.56 -0.10
CA THR A 111 -1.73 -15.42 -1.05
C THR A 111 -2.89 -14.66 -1.71
N GLY A 112 -3.78 -15.36 -2.40
CA GLY A 112 -4.93 -14.74 -3.08
C GLY A 112 -4.58 -14.00 -4.37
N GLU A 113 -5.55 -13.26 -4.88
CA GLU A 113 -5.39 -12.37 -6.04
C GLU A 113 -4.98 -10.97 -5.60
N ILE A 114 -4.45 -10.16 -6.53
CA ILE A 114 -4.17 -8.75 -6.26
C ILE A 114 -5.49 -7.98 -6.42
N PRO A 115 -5.98 -7.23 -5.41
CA PRO A 115 -7.27 -6.57 -5.47
C PRO A 115 -7.29 -5.44 -6.51
N GLU A 116 -8.42 -5.25 -7.19
CA GLU A 116 -8.64 -4.14 -8.15
C GLU A 116 -8.46 -2.76 -7.51
N SER A 117 -8.60 -2.64 -6.19
CA SER A 117 -8.36 -1.38 -5.49
C SER A 117 -6.90 -0.91 -5.54
N ILE A 118 -5.94 -1.78 -5.91
CA ILE A 118 -4.54 -1.39 -6.09
C ILE A 118 -4.40 -0.27 -7.10
N GLY A 119 -5.25 -0.22 -8.14
CA GLY A 119 -5.24 0.83 -9.15
C GLY A 119 -5.70 2.20 -8.65
N ASN A 120 -6.20 2.30 -7.41
CA ASN A 120 -6.51 3.59 -6.78
C ASN A 120 -5.26 4.33 -6.29
N LEU A 121 -4.09 3.67 -6.26
CA LEU A 121 -2.82 4.24 -5.80
C LEU A 121 -2.13 5.06 -6.90
N THR A 122 -2.81 6.07 -7.44
CA THR A 122 -2.34 6.80 -8.65
C THR A 122 -1.03 7.59 -8.45
N ASN A 123 -0.61 7.83 -7.20
CA ASN A 123 0.67 8.45 -6.85
C ASN A 123 1.84 7.46 -6.73
N LEU A 124 1.58 6.15 -6.85
CA LEU A 124 2.56 5.11 -6.59
C LEU A 124 3.67 5.12 -7.65
N LYS A 125 4.91 5.16 -7.17
CA LYS A 125 6.13 5.10 -7.98
C LYS A 125 6.88 3.78 -7.83
N TYR A 126 6.73 3.14 -6.67
CA TYR A 126 7.41 1.88 -6.36
C TYR A 126 6.40 0.87 -5.82
N LEU A 127 6.31 -0.28 -6.49
CA LEU A 127 5.54 -1.44 -6.07
C LEU A 127 6.43 -2.68 -6.10
N ASP A 128 6.75 -3.23 -4.93
CA ASP A 128 7.39 -4.54 -4.82
C ASP A 128 6.48 -5.50 -4.04
N ILE A 129 5.97 -6.51 -4.75
CA ILE A 129 5.20 -7.61 -4.16
C ILE A 129 5.90 -8.96 -4.38
N SER A 130 7.19 -8.94 -4.69
CA SER A 130 7.94 -10.15 -4.99
C SER A 130 8.13 -11.07 -3.78
N ASP A 131 8.44 -12.32 -4.06
CA ASP A 131 8.61 -13.38 -3.05
C ASP A 131 7.34 -13.57 -2.19
N ASN A 132 6.17 -13.54 -2.83
CA ASN A 132 4.89 -13.91 -2.25
C ASN A 132 4.28 -15.09 -3.04
N ARG A 133 3.03 -15.44 -2.74
CA ARG A 133 2.28 -16.53 -3.36
C ARG A 133 1.01 -16.02 -4.07
N PHE A 134 1.06 -14.79 -4.60
CA PHE A 134 -0.06 -14.24 -5.37
C PHE A 134 -0.37 -15.12 -6.59
N LYS A 135 -1.66 -15.22 -6.91
CA LYS A 135 -2.20 -16.02 -8.02
C LYS A 135 -3.17 -15.21 -8.88
N GLY A 136 -3.54 -15.77 -10.03
CA GLY A 136 -4.49 -15.14 -10.94
C GLY A 136 -3.85 -14.09 -11.85
N LYS A 137 -4.68 -13.31 -12.53
CA LYS A 137 -4.22 -12.24 -13.44
C LYS A 137 -3.92 -10.97 -12.65
N LEU A 138 -3.10 -10.09 -13.23
CA LEU A 138 -3.03 -8.72 -12.73
C LEU A 138 -4.40 -8.03 -12.93
N PRO A 139 -4.90 -7.28 -11.95
CA PRO A 139 -6.15 -6.54 -12.08
C PRO A 139 -6.02 -5.50 -13.19
N LYS A 140 -7.11 -5.23 -13.92
CA LYS A 140 -7.07 -4.30 -15.07
C LYS A 140 -6.71 -2.89 -14.60
N SER A 141 -7.16 -2.53 -13.41
CA SER A 141 -6.87 -1.24 -12.75
C SER A 141 -5.37 -0.97 -12.52
N ILE A 142 -4.49 -1.97 -12.63
CA ILE A 142 -3.04 -1.73 -12.55
C ILE A 142 -2.55 -0.73 -13.62
N GLU A 143 -3.28 -0.60 -14.73
CA GLU A 143 -3.04 0.38 -15.80
C GLU A 143 -3.18 1.83 -15.32
N ASN A 144 -3.92 2.07 -14.22
CA ASN A 144 -4.08 3.39 -13.62
C ASN A 144 -2.82 3.87 -12.89
N LEU A 145 -1.84 2.98 -12.64
CA LEU A 145 -0.58 3.30 -11.98
C LEU A 145 0.41 3.96 -12.95
N VAL A 146 -0.01 5.07 -13.57
CA VAL A 146 0.71 5.78 -14.62
C VAL A 146 2.03 6.41 -14.16
N ASN A 147 2.22 6.53 -12.85
CA ASN A 147 3.43 7.05 -12.21
C ASN A 147 4.42 5.96 -11.78
N LEU A 148 4.12 4.68 -12.04
CA LEU A 148 4.93 3.58 -11.58
C LEU A 148 6.27 3.53 -12.32
N GLU A 149 7.36 3.68 -11.56
CA GLU A 149 8.74 3.67 -12.05
C GLU A 149 9.40 2.30 -11.79
N THR A 150 9.05 1.67 -10.66
CA THR A 150 9.51 0.33 -10.28
C THR A 150 8.33 -0.59 -10.00
N PHE A 151 8.31 -1.74 -10.68
CA PHE A 151 7.30 -2.77 -10.49
C PHE A 151 7.94 -4.15 -10.46
N ASN A 152 7.89 -4.81 -9.30
CA ASN A 152 8.50 -6.12 -9.08
C ASN A 152 7.46 -7.15 -8.62
N LEU A 153 7.21 -8.11 -9.51
CA LEU A 153 6.27 -9.23 -9.31
C LEU A 153 6.98 -10.57 -9.12
N ASN A 154 8.32 -10.59 -9.06
CA ASN A 154 9.08 -11.84 -9.12
C ASN A 154 8.69 -12.84 -8.04
N SER A 155 8.94 -14.12 -8.33
CA SER A 155 8.70 -15.22 -7.39
C SER A 155 7.24 -15.38 -6.92
N ASN A 156 6.27 -14.74 -7.57
CA ASN A 156 4.85 -15.08 -7.45
C ASN A 156 4.47 -16.10 -8.53
N TYR A 157 4.65 -17.38 -8.24
CA TYR A 157 4.53 -18.45 -9.24
C TYR A 157 3.10 -18.70 -9.73
N GLY A 158 2.08 -18.24 -8.99
CA GLY A 158 0.67 -18.37 -9.37
C GLY A 158 0.16 -17.26 -10.29
N LEU A 159 0.92 -16.17 -10.50
CA LEU A 159 0.49 -15.08 -11.36
C LEU A 159 0.51 -15.50 -12.84
N GLU A 160 -0.54 -15.12 -13.55
CA GLU A 160 -0.77 -15.44 -14.95
C GLU A 160 -1.14 -14.21 -15.79
N GLY A 161 -1.43 -14.42 -17.08
CA GLY A 161 -1.74 -13.35 -18.03
C GLY A 161 -0.50 -12.69 -18.65
N THR A 162 -0.63 -11.41 -18.98
CA THR A 162 0.41 -10.54 -19.54
C THR A 162 0.59 -9.32 -18.65
N ILE A 163 1.80 -8.78 -18.64
CA ILE A 163 2.09 -7.55 -17.91
C ILE A 163 1.66 -6.38 -18.80
N PRO A 164 0.74 -5.51 -18.35
CA PRO A 164 0.30 -4.39 -19.16
C PRO A 164 1.45 -3.40 -19.39
N ALA A 165 1.39 -2.70 -20.52
CA ALA A 165 2.38 -1.68 -20.86
C ALA A 165 2.09 -0.42 -20.02
N LEU A 166 2.91 -0.18 -19.00
CA LEU A 166 2.83 1.03 -18.17
C LEU A 166 3.86 2.06 -18.68
N PRO A 167 3.46 3.34 -18.89
CA PRO A 167 4.28 4.32 -19.62
C PRO A 167 5.67 4.63 -19.02
N LYS A 168 5.79 4.59 -17.69
CA LYS A 168 7.01 4.98 -16.97
C LYS A 168 7.80 3.82 -16.39
N LEU A 169 7.43 2.57 -16.69
CA LEU A 169 8.16 1.43 -16.18
C LEU A 169 9.59 1.43 -16.71
N VAL A 170 10.52 1.77 -15.83
CA VAL A 170 11.90 1.41 -16.03
C VAL A 170 11.94 -0.10 -15.83
N GLN A 171 12.09 -0.86 -16.92
CA GLN A 171 12.30 -2.30 -16.86
C GLN A 171 13.69 -2.62 -16.25
N LYS A 172 13.93 -2.19 -15.02
CA LYS A 172 15.15 -2.52 -14.29
C LYS A 172 15.01 -3.95 -13.79
N TYR A 173 15.73 -4.85 -14.46
CA TYR A 173 16.09 -6.21 -14.07
C TYR A 173 15.01 -7.30 -13.90
N HIS A 174 13.72 -7.00 -13.76
CA HIS A 174 12.82 -7.95 -13.09
C HIS A 174 11.63 -8.50 -13.90
N LEU A 175 11.32 -7.93 -15.08
CA LEU A 175 10.20 -8.41 -15.92
C LEU A 175 10.58 -9.54 -16.90
N LYS A 176 11.88 -9.71 -17.20
CA LYS A 176 12.35 -10.70 -18.19
C LYS A 176 12.08 -12.15 -17.80
N LYS A 177 11.91 -12.47 -16.52
CA LYS A 177 11.66 -13.85 -16.04
C LYS A 177 10.21 -14.32 -16.17
N PHE A 178 9.25 -13.41 -16.31
CA PHE A 178 7.83 -13.78 -16.47
C PHE A 178 7.58 -14.50 -17.80
N VAL A 179 8.24 -14.05 -18.88
CA VAL A 179 8.08 -14.62 -20.23
C VAL A 179 8.88 -15.93 -20.41
N GLN A 180 10.03 -16.10 -19.74
CA GLN A 180 10.93 -17.21 -20.01
C GLN A 180 10.51 -18.56 -19.39
N ARG A 181 9.72 -18.57 -18.31
CA ARG A 181 9.31 -19.84 -17.65
C ARG A 181 8.34 -20.69 -18.49
N ARG A 182 7.58 -20.08 -19.41
CA ARG A 182 6.67 -20.82 -20.32
C ARG A 182 7.40 -21.58 -21.43
N LYS A 183 8.55 -21.10 -21.92
CA LYS A 183 9.33 -21.83 -22.93
C LYS A 183 9.89 -23.14 -22.36
N LYS A 184 10.47 -23.10 -21.15
CA LYS A 184 11.04 -24.30 -20.50
C LYS A 184 10.01 -25.32 -20.00
N LYS A 185 8.78 -24.90 -19.63
CA LYS A 185 7.73 -25.85 -19.22
C LYS A 185 7.13 -26.58 -20.43
N LYS A 186 6.90 -25.88 -21.53
CA LYS A 186 6.39 -26.47 -22.79
C LYS A 186 7.41 -27.40 -23.47
N GLU A 187 8.71 -27.10 -23.36
CA GLU A 187 9.78 -27.99 -23.81
C GLU A 187 9.91 -29.27 -22.96
N ARG A 188 9.64 -29.20 -21.66
CA ARG A 188 9.70 -30.37 -20.77
C ARG A 188 8.51 -31.31 -20.93
N GLU A 189 7.33 -30.78 -21.24
CA GLU A 189 6.12 -31.57 -21.49
C GLU A 189 6.20 -32.31 -22.85
N LEU A 190 6.88 -31.76 -23.87
CA LEU A 190 7.11 -32.44 -25.16
C LEU A 190 8.17 -33.56 -25.09
N THR A 191 9.07 -33.56 -24.10
CA THR A 191 10.14 -34.56 -23.97
C THR A 191 9.76 -35.78 -23.12
N THR A 192 8.55 -35.81 -22.56
CA THR A 192 8.03 -36.93 -21.74
C THR A 192 7.01 -37.83 -22.47
N GLU A 193 6.74 -37.58 -23.74
CA GLU A 193 5.88 -38.42 -24.60
C GLU A 193 6.67 -39.19 -25.68
N VAL A 194 7.92 -39.57 -25.41
CA VAL A 194 8.72 -40.46 -26.28
C VAL A 194 9.24 -41.65 -25.49
#